data_AF-A0A0E3WPJ2-F1
#
_entry.id   AF-A0A0E3WPJ2-F1
#
_cell.length_a   1.000
_cell.length_b   1.000
_cell.length_c   1.000
_cell.angle_alpha   90.00
_cell.angle_beta   90.00
_cell.angle_gamma   90.00
#
_symmetry.space_group_name_H-M   'P 1'
#
loop_
_entity.id
_entity.type
_entity.pdbx_description
1 polymer ?
#
loop_
_entity_poly.entity_id
_entity_poly.type
_entity_poly.pdbx_seq_one_letter_code
_entity_poly.pdbx_strand_id
1 'polypeptide(L)'
;MKNIKEKGSQALKITATVLILAVICMSSAASAANLHVDPEAEEGYTTIQAAVDAANAGDTIFVSPGTYVENLKIDKQVRIWSDSRNPENTIVRPADPAESPVEITGERVTFSGFGVEDSEKAGILLSGATSCFINNNRAQNSKYGILLQDAESNNINGNVITLNEAGLRLESSRSNTIQDNLIAYNYGPGISLEESSRNIFFNNYFKNTENIEENAANADNTWQSTLTVKRNLIRGPYIGGNFWADIEGTGYSETCEDKNSNGICDASYTLNGGGSDNSPLFPKVPSAVTALENKLDAEAYELGMETRGVEVNETENPAGEQTGENGPEGEENKTAETETSENGTPAPGIGFAIMAAGAAYFLKRRK
;
A
#
# COMPACT_ATOMS: atom_id res chain seq x y z
N MET A 1 19.46 -65.51 29.29
CA MET A 1 20.31 -64.87 28.25
C MET A 1 19.59 -63.83 27.39
N LYS A 2 18.26 -63.90 27.14
CA LYS A 2 17.50 -62.89 26.35
C LYS A 2 17.54 -61.47 26.93
N ASN A 3 17.37 -61.32 28.26
CA ASN A 3 17.27 -60.01 28.92
C ASN A 3 18.56 -59.17 28.93
N ILE A 4 19.73 -59.76 28.65
CA ILE A 4 21.00 -59.02 28.62
C ILE A 4 21.21 -58.36 27.24
N LYS A 5 20.75 -59.01 26.16
CA LYS A 5 20.81 -58.44 24.80
C LYS A 5 19.87 -57.24 24.60
N GLU A 6 18.68 -57.28 25.19
CA GLU A 6 17.72 -56.16 25.11
C GLU A 6 18.18 -54.92 25.88
N LYS A 7 18.75 -55.10 27.09
CA LYS A 7 19.33 -53.99 27.86
C LYS A 7 20.50 -53.32 27.16
N GLY A 8 21.38 -54.11 26.51
CA GLY A 8 22.49 -53.56 25.72
C GLY A 8 22.02 -52.79 24.47
N SER A 9 20.97 -53.27 23.79
CA SER A 9 20.39 -52.57 22.63
C SER A 9 19.64 -51.29 23.02
N GLN A 10 18.92 -51.29 24.15
CA GLN A 10 18.28 -50.07 24.68
C GLN A 10 19.32 -49.04 25.16
N ALA A 11 20.36 -49.47 25.87
CA ALA A 11 21.44 -48.58 26.29
C ALA A 11 22.13 -47.93 25.09
N LEU A 12 22.46 -48.71 24.05
CA LEU A 12 23.10 -48.19 22.83
C LEU A 12 22.20 -47.19 22.07
N LYS A 13 20.88 -47.45 22.00
CA LYS A 13 19.90 -46.52 21.40
C LYS A 13 19.77 -45.23 22.21
N ILE A 14 19.74 -45.30 23.55
CA ILE A 14 19.67 -44.13 24.42
C ILE A 14 20.94 -43.28 24.26
N THR A 15 22.13 -43.89 24.25
CA THR A 15 23.40 -43.17 24.06
C THR A 15 23.50 -42.51 22.68
N ALA A 16 23.05 -43.18 21.61
CA ALA A 16 23.01 -42.61 20.27
C ALA A 16 22.02 -41.44 20.16
N THR A 17 20.87 -41.52 20.83
CA THR A 17 19.85 -40.46 20.83
C THR A 17 20.33 -39.23 21.62
N VAL A 18 21.04 -39.44 22.74
CA VAL A 18 21.65 -38.36 23.54
C VAL A 18 22.80 -37.69 22.77
N LEU A 19 23.60 -38.45 22.00
CA LEU A 19 24.65 -37.87 21.15
C LEU A 19 24.05 -37.03 20.00
N ILE A 20 22.95 -37.49 19.38
CA ILE A 20 22.26 -36.75 18.31
C ILE A 20 21.62 -35.47 18.89
N LEU A 21 21.00 -35.51 20.08
CA LEU A 21 20.49 -34.31 20.75
C LEU A 21 21.61 -33.34 21.16
N ALA A 22 22.76 -33.85 21.60
CA ALA A 22 23.91 -33.01 21.94
C ALA A 22 24.53 -32.35 20.69
N VAL A 23 24.54 -33.02 19.54
CA VAL A 23 24.96 -32.45 18.25
C VAL A 23 23.96 -31.41 17.74
N ILE A 24 22.65 -31.60 17.98
CA ILE A 24 21.62 -30.59 17.68
C ILE A 24 21.69 -29.38 18.64
N CYS A 25 22.15 -29.55 19.89
CA CYS A 25 22.43 -28.42 20.79
C CYS A 25 23.79 -27.75 20.54
N MET A 26 24.64 -28.32 19.69
CA MET A 26 25.91 -27.72 19.26
C MET A 26 25.80 -26.99 17.91
N SER A 27 24.62 -26.94 17.28
CA SER A 27 24.35 -25.87 16.33
C SER A 27 24.35 -24.58 17.14
N SER A 28 25.48 -23.89 17.15
CA SER A 28 25.58 -22.53 17.66
C SER A 28 24.36 -21.77 17.17
N ALA A 29 23.50 -21.33 18.08
CA ALA A 29 22.64 -20.21 17.79
C ALA A 29 23.62 -19.08 17.44
N ALA A 30 23.89 -18.90 16.16
CA ALA A 30 24.63 -17.74 15.70
C ALA A 30 23.82 -16.55 16.21
N SER A 31 24.39 -15.81 17.16
CA SER A 31 23.75 -14.58 17.60
C SER A 31 23.65 -13.69 16.38
N ALA A 32 22.44 -13.24 16.06
CA ALA A 32 22.23 -12.21 15.06
C ALA A 32 23.19 -11.04 15.35
N ALA A 33 23.97 -10.64 14.35
CA ALA A 33 24.86 -9.51 14.43
C ALA A 33 24.10 -8.21 14.17
N ASN A 34 24.62 -7.11 14.71
CA ASN A 34 24.17 -5.76 14.38
C ASN A 34 25.19 -5.12 13.45
N LEU A 35 24.77 -4.75 12.25
CA LEU A 35 25.53 -3.97 11.29
C LEU A 35 25.03 -2.53 11.34
N HIS A 36 25.93 -1.57 11.14
CA HIS A 36 25.61 -0.15 11.10
C HIS A 36 26.00 0.43 9.75
N VAL A 37 25.09 1.20 9.16
CA VAL A 37 25.29 1.93 7.91
C VAL A 37 25.28 3.42 8.24
N ASP A 38 26.34 4.11 7.87
CA ASP A 38 26.47 5.55 8.03
C ASP A 38 27.10 6.13 6.75
N PRO A 39 26.37 7.00 6.01
CA PRO A 39 26.81 7.44 4.70
C PRO A 39 28.05 8.35 4.77
N GLU A 40 28.36 8.90 5.95
CA GLU A 40 29.49 9.80 6.19
C GLU A 40 30.67 9.11 6.91
N ALA A 41 30.57 7.81 7.21
CA ALA A 41 31.61 7.10 7.95
C ALA A 41 32.90 6.89 7.13
N GLU A 42 34.05 7.08 7.79
CA GLU A 42 35.38 6.80 7.20
C GLU A 42 35.68 5.29 7.10
N GLU A 43 35.10 4.49 7.98
CA GLU A 43 35.23 3.03 8.03
C GLU A 43 33.86 2.38 8.28
N GLY A 44 33.63 1.20 7.69
CA GLY A 44 32.36 0.46 7.83
C GLY A 44 31.52 0.48 6.55
N TYR A 45 30.21 0.28 6.70
CA TYR A 45 29.28 0.30 5.57
C TYR A 45 28.76 1.72 5.35
N THR A 46 29.01 2.29 4.17
CA THR A 46 28.46 3.59 3.77
C THR A 46 27.20 3.47 2.91
N THR A 47 26.89 2.26 2.44
CA THR A 47 25.70 1.94 1.64
C THR A 47 24.89 0.83 2.31
N ILE A 48 23.57 0.86 2.11
CA ILE A 48 22.67 -0.14 2.69
C ILE A 48 22.91 -1.48 2.01
N GLN A 49 23.08 -1.52 0.69
CA GLN A 49 23.29 -2.79 -0.03
C GLN A 49 24.57 -3.49 0.43
N ALA A 50 25.67 -2.76 0.70
CA ALA A 50 26.90 -3.39 1.18
C ALA A 50 26.70 -4.09 2.54
N ALA A 51 25.89 -3.51 3.43
CA ALA A 51 25.53 -4.16 4.69
C ALA A 51 24.59 -5.37 4.47
N VAL A 52 23.64 -5.29 3.54
CA VAL A 52 22.77 -6.42 3.15
C VAL A 52 23.60 -7.58 2.59
N ASP A 53 24.57 -7.29 1.72
CA ASP A 53 25.45 -8.28 1.11
C ASP A 53 26.29 -9.00 2.17
N ALA A 54 26.82 -8.26 3.14
CA ALA A 54 27.65 -8.81 4.22
C ALA A 54 26.86 -9.50 5.34
N ALA A 55 25.59 -9.14 5.52
CA ALA A 55 24.73 -9.70 6.56
C ALA A 55 24.48 -11.21 6.36
N ASN A 56 24.47 -11.93 7.47
CA ASN A 56 23.96 -13.30 7.56
C ASN A 56 22.45 -13.29 7.85
N ALA A 57 21.80 -14.42 7.57
CA ALA A 57 20.41 -14.60 7.93
C ALA A 57 20.19 -14.43 9.45
N GLY A 58 19.26 -13.56 9.82
CA GLY A 58 18.92 -13.18 11.18
C GLY A 58 19.53 -11.85 11.63
N ASP A 59 20.55 -11.34 10.94
CA ASP A 59 21.23 -10.10 11.32
C ASP A 59 20.31 -8.87 11.23
N THR A 60 20.65 -7.85 12.02
CA THR A 60 19.97 -6.55 12.03
C THR A 60 20.90 -5.48 11.44
N ILE A 61 20.39 -4.69 10.51
CA ILE A 61 21.07 -3.57 9.87
C ILE A 61 20.40 -2.29 10.37
N PHE A 62 21.17 -1.46 11.05
CA PHE A 62 20.77 -0.14 11.53
C PHE A 62 21.33 0.92 10.59
N VAL A 63 20.46 1.78 10.08
CA VAL A 63 20.79 2.77 9.06
C VAL A 63 20.66 4.18 9.64
N SER A 64 21.77 4.89 9.72
CA SER A 64 21.82 6.28 10.18
C SER A 64 20.99 7.20 9.27
N PRO A 65 20.50 8.34 9.79
CA PRO A 65 19.90 9.39 8.99
C PRO A 65 20.75 9.78 7.77
N GLY A 66 20.11 10.01 6.63
CA GLY A 66 20.78 10.31 5.37
C GLY A 66 19.92 9.96 4.16
N THR A 67 20.39 10.34 2.98
CA THR A 67 19.78 9.97 1.70
C THR A 67 20.65 8.95 1.00
N TYR A 68 20.09 7.79 0.72
CA TYR A 68 20.75 6.66 0.07
C TYR A 68 20.19 6.51 -1.34
N VAL A 69 21.05 6.74 -2.34
CA VAL A 69 20.69 6.60 -3.76
C VAL A 69 21.13 5.22 -4.21
N GLU A 70 20.24 4.24 -4.07
CA GLU A 70 20.49 2.81 -4.26
C GLU A 70 19.24 2.09 -4.76
N ASN A 71 19.42 0.99 -5.48
CA ASN A 71 18.35 0.02 -5.73
C ASN A 71 18.65 -1.24 -4.91
N LEU A 72 18.01 -1.35 -3.74
CA LEU A 72 18.27 -2.40 -2.77
C LEU A 72 17.63 -3.71 -3.21
N LYS A 73 18.40 -4.79 -3.10
CA LYS A 73 17.95 -6.17 -3.29
C LYS A 73 18.12 -6.95 -2.00
N ILE A 74 16.99 -7.27 -1.37
CA ILE A 74 16.93 -7.90 -0.06
C ILE A 74 16.38 -9.32 -0.23
N ASP A 75 17.29 -10.27 -0.42
CA ASP A 75 17.00 -11.67 -0.80
C ASP A 75 17.16 -12.67 0.36
N LYS A 76 17.57 -12.19 1.53
CA LYS A 76 17.87 -12.99 2.73
C LYS A 76 17.12 -12.45 3.95
N GLN A 77 16.91 -13.31 4.94
CA GLN A 77 16.24 -12.94 6.19
C GLN A 77 17.09 -11.93 6.98
N VAL A 78 16.82 -10.64 6.85
CA VAL A 78 17.47 -9.57 7.64
C VAL A 78 16.45 -8.59 8.19
N ARG A 79 16.85 -7.85 9.21
CA ARG A 79 16.03 -6.79 9.81
C ARG A 79 16.68 -5.45 9.54
N ILE A 80 16.09 -4.63 8.70
CA ILE A 80 16.63 -3.32 8.32
C ILE A 80 15.79 -2.23 8.99
N TRP A 81 16.44 -1.38 9.77
CA TRP A 81 15.81 -0.30 10.53
C TRP A 81 16.52 1.02 10.28
N SER A 82 15.78 2.08 10.01
CA SER A 82 16.28 3.43 10.25
C SER A 82 16.51 3.62 11.74
N ASP A 83 17.70 4.07 12.13
CA ASP A 83 18.02 4.37 13.53
C ASP A 83 17.14 5.49 14.08
N SER A 84 16.72 6.42 13.23
CA SER A 84 15.84 7.52 13.62
C SER A 84 14.41 7.07 13.91
N ARG A 85 13.98 5.97 13.27
CA ARG A 85 12.58 5.52 13.22
C ARG A 85 11.61 6.57 12.67
N ASN A 86 12.10 7.67 12.11
CA ASN A 86 11.33 8.69 11.43
C ASN A 86 11.63 8.59 9.93
N PRO A 87 10.64 8.19 9.09
CA PRO A 87 10.81 8.10 7.64
C PRO A 87 11.38 9.35 6.97
N GLU A 88 11.18 10.54 7.53
CA GLU A 88 11.70 11.79 6.97
C GLU A 88 13.22 11.95 7.09
N ASN A 89 13.87 11.18 7.96
CA ASN A 89 15.29 11.34 8.26
C ASN A 89 16.19 10.35 7.51
N THR A 90 15.65 9.23 7.04
CA THR A 90 16.40 8.17 6.33
C THR A 90 15.67 7.85 5.03
N ILE A 91 16.15 8.42 3.93
CA ILE A 91 15.50 8.38 2.63
C ILE A 91 16.23 7.42 1.70
N VAL A 92 15.49 6.55 1.01
CA VAL A 92 16.00 5.71 -0.08
C VAL A 92 15.40 6.21 -1.39
N ARG A 93 16.26 6.52 -2.36
CA ARG A 93 15.88 6.89 -3.73
C ARG A 93 16.56 5.94 -4.72
N PRO A 94 15.94 5.64 -5.86
CA PRO A 94 16.53 4.71 -6.81
C PRO A 94 17.77 5.35 -7.46
N ALA A 95 18.82 4.55 -7.65
CA ALA A 95 19.95 4.93 -8.50
C ALA A 95 19.58 4.83 -9.99
N ASP A 96 18.76 3.83 -10.34
CA ASP A 96 18.07 3.69 -11.61
C ASP A 96 16.55 3.83 -11.39
N PRO A 97 15.92 4.95 -11.80
CA PRO A 97 14.48 5.18 -11.63
C PRO A 97 13.58 4.14 -12.33
N ALA A 98 14.11 3.44 -13.34
CA ALA A 98 13.38 2.38 -14.05
C ALA A 98 13.24 1.10 -13.21
N GLU A 99 13.91 1.03 -12.06
CA GLU A 99 13.88 -0.06 -11.09
C GLU A 99 13.31 0.43 -9.75
N SER A 100 12.85 -0.51 -8.92
CA SER A 100 12.37 -0.18 -7.57
C SER A 100 13.56 0.15 -6.66
N PRO A 101 13.51 1.21 -5.83
CA PRO A 101 14.58 1.51 -4.87
C PRO A 101 14.68 0.44 -3.77
N VAL A 102 13.59 -0.24 -3.44
CA VAL A 102 13.58 -1.35 -2.46
C VAL A 102 12.87 -2.55 -3.08
N GLU A 103 13.63 -3.59 -3.41
CA GLU A 103 13.11 -4.89 -3.85
C GLU A 103 13.39 -5.95 -2.77
N ILE A 104 12.31 -6.58 -2.29
CA ILE A 104 12.35 -7.64 -1.29
C ILE A 104 11.89 -8.93 -1.96
N THR A 105 12.78 -9.90 -2.03
CA THR A 105 12.50 -11.27 -2.50
C THR A 105 12.72 -12.31 -1.41
N GLY A 106 13.42 -11.94 -0.33
CA GLY A 106 13.67 -12.82 0.82
C GLY A 106 12.45 -13.05 1.70
N GLU A 107 12.49 -14.14 2.46
CA GLU A 107 11.49 -14.43 3.48
C GLU A 107 11.84 -13.78 4.83
N ARG A 108 10.83 -13.44 5.63
CA ARG A 108 10.99 -12.93 7.01
C ARG A 108 11.87 -11.66 7.11
N VAL A 109 11.89 -10.87 6.05
CA VAL A 109 12.55 -9.56 6.03
C VAL A 109 11.77 -8.57 6.87
N THR A 110 12.47 -7.73 7.63
CA THR A 110 11.88 -6.51 8.21
C THR A 110 12.47 -5.30 7.52
N PHE A 111 11.64 -4.36 7.07
CA PHE A 111 12.06 -3.08 6.51
C PHE A 111 11.25 -1.96 7.16
N SER A 112 11.91 -1.12 7.95
CA SER A 112 11.20 -0.19 8.83
C SER A 112 11.86 1.16 9.08
N GLY A 113 11.05 2.23 9.01
CA GLY A 113 11.47 3.57 9.39
C GLY A 113 12.01 4.42 8.25
N PHE A 114 11.78 4.02 7.00
CA PHE A 114 12.38 4.66 5.82
C PHE A 114 11.38 5.51 5.05
N GLY A 115 11.83 6.66 4.55
CA GLY A 115 11.20 7.33 3.42
C GLY A 115 11.69 6.67 2.13
N VAL A 116 10.79 6.36 1.21
CA VAL A 116 11.10 5.75 -0.08
C VAL A 116 10.40 6.56 -1.16
N GLU A 117 11.21 7.15 -2.06
CA GLU A 117 10.76 8.24 -2.92
C GLU A 117 11.24 8.09 -4.36
N ASP A 118 10.50 8.71 -5.27
CA ASP A 118 10.91 9.08 -6.63
C ASP A 118 11.27 7.88 -7.54
N SER A 119 10.35 6.91 -7.69
CA SER A 119 10.52 5.74 -8.57
C SER A 119 9.54 5.70 -9.75
N GLU A 120 9.98 5.32 -10.95
CA GLU A 120 9.08 5.05 -12.08
C GLU A 120 8.37 3.68 -11.96
N LYS A 121 8.69 2.92 -10.89
CA LYS A 121 8.12 1.61 -10.54
C LYS A 121 7.48 1.67 -9.15
N ALA A 122 7.56 0.57 -8.41
CA ALA A 122 7.13 0.55 -7.03
C ALA A 122 8.21 1.21 -6.16
N GLY A 123 7.82 2.02 -5.18
CA GLY A 123 8.75 2.48 -4.14
C GLY A 123 9.28 1.27 -3.36
N ILE A 124 8.37 0.45 -2.84
CA ILE A 124 8.71 -0.82 -2.17
C ILE A 124 8.05 -1.98 -2.92
N LEU A 125 8.85 -2.86 -3.49
CA LEU A 125 8.41 -4.08 -4.17
C LEU A 125 8.65 -5.31 -3.30
N LEU A 126 7.61 -6.10 -3.08
CA LEU A 126 7.67 -7.44 -2.52
C LEU A 126 7.38 -8.43 -3.66
N SER A 127 8.41 -9.11 -4.15
CA SER A 127 8.31 -10.05 -5.28
C SER A 127 8.56 -11.48 -4.79
N GLY A 128 7.51 -12.29 -4.75
CA GLY A 128 7.55 -13.64 -4.17
C GLY A 128 7.85 -13.68 -2.66
N ALA A 129 7.89 -12.53 -2.00
CA ALA A 129 8.30 -12.41 -0.60
C ALA A 129 7.24 -13.00 0.35
N THR A 130 7.70 -13.65 1.41
CA THR A 130 6.80 -14.24 2.41
C THR A 130 7.17 -13.92 3.86
N SER A 131 6.14 -13.78 4.70
CA SER A 131 6.31 -13.54 6.15
C SER A 131 7.11 -12.27 6.48
N CYS A 132 7.12 -11.27 5.61
CA CYS A 132 7.86 -10.02 5.79
C CYS A 132 7.06 -8.99 6.62
N PHE A 133 7.80 -8.07 7.25
CA PHE A 133 7.28 -6.98 8.04
C PHE A 133 7.72 -5.65 7.42
N ILE A 134 6.79 -4.96 6.78
CA ILE A 134 7.03 -3.68 6.10
C ILE A 134 6.29 -2.62 6.89
N ASN A 135 7.01 -1.91 7.75
CA ASN A 135 6.34 -1.09 8.74
C ASN A 135 6.96 0.27 9.01
N ASN A 136 6.12 1.26 9.31
CA ASN A 136 6.56 2.62 9.62
C ASN A 136 7.44 3.21 8.51
N ASN A 137 7.08 3.00 7.25
CA ASN A 137 7.73 3.62 6.10
C ASN A 137 6.84 4.71 5.51
N ARG A 138 7.43 5.64 4.75
CA ARG A 138 6.72 6.64 3.95
C ARG A 138 7.05 6.41 2.48
N ALA A 139 6.09 5.90 1.70
CA ALA A 139 6.26 5.59 0.29
C ALA A 139 5.52 6.61 -0.57
N GLN A 140 6.26 7.36 -1.40
CA GLN A 140 5.67 8.44 -2.20
C GLN A 140 6.33 8.65 -3.56
N ASN A 141 5.67 9.45 -4.41
CA ASN A 141 6.16 9.84 -5.74
C ASN A 141 6.62 8.65 -6.59
N SER A 142 5.86 7.56 -6.53
CA SER A 142 6.15 6.35 -7.27
C SER A 142 4.96 5.92 -8.13
N LYS A 143 5.18 5.06 -9.13
CA LYS A 143 4.05 4.45 -9.85
C LYS A 143 3.15 3.68 -8.86
N TYR A 144 3.77 2.84 -8.05
CA TYR A 144 3.10 2.20 -6.91
C TYR A 144 3.83 2.57 -5.64
N GLY A 145 3.13 3.00 -4.59
CA GLY A 145 3.80 3.24 -3.30
C GLY A 145 4.40 1.95 -2.75
N ILE A 146 3.56 0.92 -2.65
CA ILE A 146 3.96 -0.45 -2.30
C ILE A 146 3.31 -1.44 -3.27
N LEU A 147 4.09 -2.34 -3.85
CA LEU A 147 3.60 -3.44 -4.70
C LEU A 147 3.92 -4.79 -4.06
N LEU A 148 2.90 -5.63 -3.91
CA LEU A 148 3.03 -7.05 -3.58
C LEU A 148 2.73 -7.85 -4.85
N GLN A 149 3.72 -8.59 -5.34
CA GLN A 149 3.61 -9.42 -6.52
C GLN A 149 3.94 -10.86 -6.14
N ASP A 150 3.00 -11.78 -6.35
CA ASP A 150 3.11 -13.19 -5.96
C ASP A 150 3.49 -13.38 -4.48
N ALA A 151 3.09 -12.44 -3.62
CA ALA A 151 3.55 -12.34 -2.24
C ALA A 151 2.53 -12.90 -1.24
N GLU A 152 3.03 -13.55 -0.18
CA GLU A 152 2.17 -14.28 0.76
C GLU A 152 2.51 -14.03 2.24
N SER A 153 1.47 -13.89 3.07
CA SER A 153 1.59 -13.84 4.53
C SER A 153 2.45 -12.69 5.06
N ASN A 154 2.49 -11.56 4.36
CA ASN A 154 3.23 -10.37 4.77
C ASN A 154 2.38 -9.45 5.66
N ASN A 155 3.05 -8.65 6.48
CA ASN A 155 2.46 -7.63 7.34
C ASN A 155 2.88 -6.24 6.86
N ILE A 156 1.94 -5.50 6.28
CA ILE A 156 2.12 -4.13 5.82
C ILE A 156 1.46 -3.20 6.84
N ASN A 157 2.26 -2.53 7.64
CA ASN A 157 1.78 -1.92 8.88
C ASN A 157 2.30 -0.52 9.19
N GLY A 158 1.41 0.43 9.46
CA GLY A 158 1.85 1.73 9.97
C GLY A 158 2.59 2.57 8.93
N ASN A 159 2.40 2.29 7.64
CA ASN A 159 3.03 3.05 6.57
C ASN A 159 2.19 4.27 6.18
N VAL A 160 2.85 5.30 5.66
CA VAL A 160 2.23 6.46 5.02
C VAL A 160 2.45 6.33 3.52
N ILE A 161 1.37 6.16 2.75
CA ILE A 161 1.41 5.85 1.31
C ILE A 161 0.63 6.94 0.57
N THR A 162 1.35 7.86 -0.05
CA THR A 162 0.81 9.12 -0.58
C THR A 162 1.48 9.53 -1.88
N LEU A 163 0.80 10.31 -2.73
CA LEU A 163 1.38 10.91 -3.94
C LEU A 163 1.94 9.87 -4.94
N ASN A 164 1.33 8.68 -5.00
CA ASN A 164 1.67 7.64 -5.98
C ASN A 164 0.59 7.57 -7.07
N GLU A 165 0.88 7.00 -8.25
CA GLU A 165 -0.16 6.76 -9.26
C GLU A 165 -1.21 5.77 -8.73
N ALA A 166 -0.79 4.72 -8.02
CA ALA A 166 -1.66 3.98 -7.10
C ALA A 166 -0.93 3.75 -5.77
N GLY A 167 -1.67 3.76 -4.66
CA GLY A 167 -1.09 3.67 -3.33
C GLY A 167 -0.45 2.30 -3.07
N LEU A 168 -1.28 1.28 -2.88
CA LEU A 168 -0.88 -0.08 -2.55
C LEU A 168 -1.50 -1.07 -3.54
N ARG A 169 -0.66 -1.80 -4.26
CA ARG A 169 -1.09 -2.76 -5.29
C ARG A 169 -0.77 -4.19 -4.89
N LEU A 170 -1.73 -5.10 -5.05
CA LEU A 170 -1.54 -6.53 -4.87
C LEU A 170 -1.84 -7.25 -6.18
N GLU A 171 -0.87 -8.03 -6.65
CA GLU A 171 -0.98 -8.88 -7.83
C GLU A 171 -0.72 -10.33 -7.42
N SER A 172 -1.67 -11.22 -7.71
CA SER A 172 -1.58 -12.66 -7.39
C SER A 172 -1.18 -12.95 -5.94
N SER A 173 -1.54 -12.06 -5.02
CA SER A 173 -1.03 -12.02 -3.65
C SER A 173 -2.09 -12.41 -2.63
N ARG A 174 -1.69 -13.16 -1.60
CA ARG A 174 -2.64 -13.77 -0.68
C ARG A 174 -2.23 -13.79 0.79
N SER A 175 -3.22 -13.89 1.67
CA SER A 175 -2.99 -14.05 3.10
C SER A 175 -2.19 -12.91 3.75
N ASN A 176 -2.11 -11.73 3.11
CA ASN A 176 -1.40 -10.58 3.65
C ASN A 176 -2.29 -9.81 4.63
N THR A 177 -1.67 -9.18 5.62
CA THR A 177 -2.33 -8.29 6.58
C THR A 177 -1.90 -6.86 6.34
N ILE A 178 -2.86 -5.98 6.03
CA ILE A 178 -2.67 -4.56 5.80
C ILE A 178 -3.39 -3.82 6.93
N GLN A 179 -2.64 -3.21 7.85
CA GLN A 179 -3.21 -2.57 9.03
C GLN A 179 -2.50 -1.28 9.43
N ASP A 180 -3.18 -0.38 10.14
CA ASP A 180 -2.57 0.85 10.68
C ASP A 180 -1.95 1.79 9.63
N ASN A 181 -2.22 1.59 8.33
CA ASN A 181 -1.64 2.42 7.26
C ASN A 181 -2.47 3.69 7.02
N LEU A 182 -1.80 4.77 6.62
CA LEU A 182 -2.41 5.97 6.06
C LEU A 182 -2.23 5.93 4.54
N ILE A 183 -3.30 5.66 3.81
CA ILE A 183 -3.31 5.54 2.36
C ILE A 183 -4.18 6.67 1.81
N ALA A 184 -3.55 7.77 1.44
CA ALA A 184 -4.25 9.01 1.14
C ALA A 184 -3.56 9.81 0.05
N TYR A 185 -4.31 10.67 -0.64
CA TYR A 185 -3.77 11.58 -1.66
C TYR A 185 -2.88 10.89 -2.69
N ASN A 186 -3.24 9.67 -3.11
CA ASN A 186 -2.69 9.06 -4.31
C ASN A 186 -3.48 9.58 -5.52
N TYR A 187 -2.82 9.68 -6.67
CA TYR A 187 -3.41 10.27 -7.88
C TYR A 187 -4.46 9.36 -8.51
N GLY A 188 -4.30 8.04 -8.36
CA GLY A 188 -5.29 7.03 -8.67
C GLY A 188 -5.77 6.31 -7.41
N PRO A 189 -6.07 5.00 -7.49
CA PRO A 189 -6.69 4.30 -6.38
C PRO A 189 -5.75 4.14 -5.18
N GLY A 190 -6.33 4.22 -3.98
CA GLY A 190 -5.60 3.95 -2.73
C GLY A 190 -5.10 2.50 -2.67
N ILE A 191 -5.97 1.55 -2.97
CA ILE A 191 -5.64 0.13 -3.14
C ILE A 191 -6.14 -0.36 -4.50
N SER A 192 -5.29 -1.10 -5.23
CA SER A 192 -5.66 -1.80 -6.46
C SER A 192 -5.35 -3.29 -6.30
N LEU A 193 -6.33 -4.15 -6.59
CA LEU A 193 -6.22 -5.61 -6.43
C LEU A 193 -6.35 -6.32 -7.78
N GLU A 194 -5.44 -7.25 -8.05
CA GLU A 194 -5.46 -8.12 -9.22
C GLU A 194 -5.21 -9.57 -8.80
N GLU A 195 -6.19 -10.45 -9.05
CA GLU A 195 -6.16 -11.89 -8.73
C GLU A 195 -5.71 -12.19 -7.28
N SER A 196 -6.03 -11.29 -6.35
CA SER A 196 -5.52 -11.32 -4.98
C SER A 196 -6.63 -11.64 -4.00
N SER A 197 -6.37 -12.56 -3.07
CA SER A 197 -7.41 -13.14 -2.20
C SER A 197 -6.94 -13.40 -0.77
N ARG A 198 -7.88 -13.53 0.18
CA ARG A 198 -7.60 -13.84 1.58
C ARG A 198 -6.70 -12.82 2.28
N ASN A 199 -6.63 -11.60 1.76
CA ASN A 199 -5.95 -10.51 2.45
C ASN A 199 -6.90 -9.88 3.48
N ILE A 200 -6.34 -9.33 4.55
CA ILE A 200 -7.10 -8.72 5.64
C ILE A 200 -6.69 -7.25 5.76
N PHE A 201 -7.66 -6.36 5.59
CA PHE A 201 -7.49 -4.91 5.63
C PHE A 201 -8.28 -4.35 6.81
N PHE A 202 -7.62 -3.83 7.84
CA PHE A 202 -8.33 -3.23 8.97
C PHE A 202 -7.51 -2.15 9.64
N ASN A 203 -8.19 -1.22 10.32
CA ASN A 203 -7.55 -0.14 11.07
C ASN A 203 -6.63 0.71 10.17
N ASN A 204 -6.98 0.87 8.89
CA ASN A 204 -6.32 1.80 7.97
C ASN A 204 -7.13 3.10 7.84
N TYR A 205 -6.45 4.18 7.41
CA TYR A 205 -7.05 5.45 7.04
C TYR A 205 -7.01 5.59 5.52
N PHE A 206 -8.16 5.72 4.89
CA PHE A 206 -8.30 5.91 3.45
C PHE A 206 -8.80 7.31 3.14
N LYS A 207 -8.12 8.03 2.24
CA LYS A 207 -8.54 9.35 1.76
C LYS A 207 -8.00 9.63 0.36
N ASN A 208 -8.60 9.01 -0.64
CA ASN A 208 -8.26 9.16 -2.06
C ASN A 208 -9.54 9.42 -2.84
N THR A 209 -9.43 9.93 -4.06
CA THR A 209 -10.58 10.09 -4.97
C THR A 209 -11.30 8.75 -5.19
N GLU A 210 -10.52 7.69 -5.37
CA GLU A 210 -10.99 6.31 -5.34
C GLU A 210 -10.18 5.55 -4.28
N ASN A 211 -10.84 5.09 -3.22
CA ASN A 211 -10.11 4.38 -2.17
C ASN A 211 -9.69 2.98 -2.61
N ILE A 212 -10.59 2.22 -3.23
CA ILE A 212 -10.38 0.83 -3.61
C ILE A 212 -10.81 0.63 -5.07
N GLU A 213 -9.90 0.16 -5.90
CA GLU A 213 -10.17 -0.43 -7.21
C GLU A 213 -10.20 -1.96 -7.05
N GLU A 214 -11.39 -2.56 -7.13
CA GLU A 214 -11.61 -4.00 -6.99
C GLU A 214 -12.43 -4.55 -8.16
N ASN A 215 -12.10 -5.76 -8.60
CA ASN A 215 -12.85 -6.49 -9.61
C ASN A 215 -13.29 -7.88 -9.08
N ALA A 216 -14.20 -8.53 -9.81
CA ALA A 216 -14.81 -9.79 -9.39
C ALA A 216 -13.83 -10.98 -9.24
N ALA A 217 -12.60 -10.88 -9.75
CA ALA A 217 -11.58 -11.92 -9.60
C ALA A 217 -10.90 -11.89 -8.21
N ASN A 218 -11.09 -10.83 -7.42
CA ASN A 218 -10.44 -10.63 -6.11
C ASN A 218 -11.24 -11.22 -4.93
N ALA A 219 -11.88 -12.37 -5.12
CA ALA A 219 -12.75 -12.96 -4.11
C ALA A 219 -11.99 -13.27 -2.79
N ASP A 220 -12.75 -13.33 -1.68
CA ASP A 220 -12.29 -13.72 -0.34
C ASP A 220 -11.35 -12.74 0.40
N ASN A 221 -11.30 -11.46 0.04
CA ASN A 221 -10.66 -10.44 0.89
C ASN A 221 -11.57 -10.02 2.06
N THR A 222 -10.97 -9.68 3.20
CA THR A 222 -11.70 -9.26 4.41
C THR A 222 -11.34 -7.82 4.77
N TRP A 223 -12.34 -6.94 4.84
CA TRP A 223 -12.18 -5.50 5.08
C TRP A 223 -12.35 -5.07 6.55
N GLN A 224 -12.14 -6.01 7.46
CA GLN A 224 -12.27 -5.80 8.90
C GLN A 224 -11.48 -6.85 9.68
N SER A 225 -11.32 -6.60 10.98
CA SER A 225 -10.87 -7.58 11.95
C SER A 225 -12.01 -8.00 12.89
N THR A 226 -11.73 -8.96 13.77
CA THR A 226 -12.60 -9.19 14.92
C THR A 226 -12.55 -7.98 15.85
N LEU A 227 -13.72 -7.45 16.21
CA LEU A 227 -13.83 -6.28 17.09
C LEU A 227 -13.08 -6.51 18.40
N THR A 228 -12.03 -5.72 18.64
CA THR A 228 -11.11 -5.88 19.75
C THR A 228 -11.00 -4.60 20.56
N VAL A 229 -11.07 -4.70 21.90
CA VAL A 229 -10.90 -3.55 22.82
C VAL A 229 -9.43 -3.11 22.82
N LYS A 230 -9.08 -2.23 21.89
CA LYS A 230 -7.76 -1.64 21.72
C LYS A 230 -7.94 -0.30 21.00
N ARG A 231 -7.12 0.69 21.36
CA ARG A 231 -7.14 1.97 20.64
C ARG A 231 -6.78 1.75 19.17
N ASN A 232 -7.65 2.23 18.29
CA ASN A 232 -7.44 2.23 16.85
C ASN A 232 -6.65 3.48 16.42
N LEU A 233 -6.34 3.59 15.12
CA LEU A 233 -5.52 4.67 14.57
C LEU A 233 -6.11 6.07 14.79
N ILE A 234 -7.44 6.20 14.81
CA ILE A 234 -8.16 7.45 15.09
C ILE A 234 -8.49 7.63 16.59
N ARG A 235 -7.81 6.87 17.47
CA ARG A 235 -7.93 6.91 18.94
C ARG A 235 -9.33 6.55 19.48
N GLY A 236 -10.17 5.91 18.68
CA GLY A 236 -11.38 5.22 19.13
C GLY A 236 -11.07 3.98 19.98
N PRO A 237 -12.04 3.43 20.74
CA PRO A 237 -11.79 2.41 21.75
C PRO A 237 -11.68 0.97 21.21
N TYR A 238 -12.08 0.73 19.96
CA TYR A 238 -12.04 -0.59 19.33
C TYR A 238 -11.29 -0.56 18.01
N ILE A 239 -10.51 -1.62 17.77
CA ILE A 239 -10.09 -2.01 16.43
C ILE A 239 -11.19 -2.89 15.84
N GLY A 240 -11.66 -2.54 14.65
CA GLY A 240 -12.69 -3.26 13.91
C GLY A 240 -12.35 -3.23 12.43
N GLY A 241 -12.99 -2.34 11.69
CA GLY A 241 -12.77 -2.05 10.28
C GLY A 241 -11.79 -0.91 10.03
N ASN A 242 -11.99 -0.20 8.93
CA ASN A 242 -11.17 0.91 8.45
C ASN A 242 -11.88 2.25 8.61
N PHE A 243 -11.13 3.34 8.48
CA PHE A 243 -11.67 4.68 8.38
C PHE A 243 -11.75 5.09 6.91
N TRP A 244 -12.97 5.26 6.40
CA TRP A 244 -13.27 5.56 5.00
C TRP A 244 -13.58 7.05 4.82
N ALA A 245 -12.56 7.87 4.60
CA ALA A 245 -12.70 9.28 4.24
C ALA A 245 -12.66 9.44 2.71
N ASP A 246 -13.00 10.62 2.22
CA ASP A 246 -12.76 11.06 0.83
C ASP A 246 -12.11 12.47 0.82
N ILE A 247 -11.76 12.97 -0.37
CA ILE A 247 -11.08 14.27 -0.48
C ILE A 247 -12.03 15.45 -0.18
N GLU A 248 -13.34 15.23 -0.33
CA GLU A 248 -14.41 16.21 -0.10
C GLU A 248 -14.86 16.31 1.37
N GLY A 249 -14.44 15.38 2.23
CA GLY A 249 -14.86 15.28 3.63
C GLY A 249 -16.27 14.70 3.79
N THR A 250 -16.73 13.91 2.82
CA THR A 250 -18.03 13.25 2.78
C THR A 250 -17.94 11.73 2.82
N GLY A 251 -16.76 11.20 3.15
CA GLY A 251 -16.51 9.77 3.17
C GLY A 251 -17.45 9.04 4.13
N TYR A 252 -17.59 7.72 3.93
CA TYR A 252 -18.54 6.92 4.70
C TYR A 252 -18.32 7.06 6.21
N SER A 253 -17.08 6.96 6.68
CA SER A 253 -16.75 7.11 8.11
C SER A 253 -16.98 8.52 8.63
N GLU A 254 -16.93 9.54 7.77
CA GLU A 254 -17.11 10.94 8.13
C GLU A 254 -18.59 11.29 8.30
N THR A 255 -19.49 10.55 7.66
CA THR A 255 -20.93 10.84 7.59
C THR A 255 -21.82 9.76 8.22
N CYS A 256 -21.28 8.59 8.58
CA CYS A 256 -22.05 7.51 9.20
C CYS A 256 -22.59 7.87 10.60
N GLU A 257 -23.54 7.07 11.09
CA GLU A 257 -24.10 7.21 12.44
C GLU A 257 -23.43 6.23 13.42
N ASP A 258 -23.20 6.68 14.66
CA ASP A 258 -22.79 5.86 15.82
C ASP A 258 -23.76 6.13 16.98
N LYS A 259 -24.99 5.59 16.89
CA LYS A 259 -26.07 5.81 17.87
C LYS A 259 -25.75 5.20 19.22
N ASN A 260 -25.01 4.10 19.22
CA ASN A 260 -24.60 3.41 20.44
C ASN A 260 -23.33 4.03 21.08
N SER A 261 -22.69 4.98 20.39
CA SER A 261 -21.52 5.73 20.83
C SER A 261 -20.29 4.86 21.15
N ASN A 262 -20.11 3.73 20.48
CA ASN A 262 -18.96 2.84 20.71
C ASN A 262 -17.73 3.19 19.86
N GLY A 263 -17.82 4.16 18.92
CA GLY A 263 -16.75 4.55 18.02
C GLY A 263 -16.64 3.71 16.74
N ILE A 264 -17.69 2.96 16.40
CA ILE A 264 -17.86 2.18 15.17
C ILE A 264 -19.17 2.62 14.51
N CYS A 265 -19.18 2.79 13.18
CA CYS A 265 -20.40 3.06 12.43
C CYS A 265 -21.41 1.91 12.65
N ASP A 266 -22.68 2.24 12.89
CA ASP A 266 -23.72 1.23 13.15
C ASP A 266 -24.07 0.40 11.89
N ALA A 267 -23.86 0.96 10.70
CA ALA A 267 -24.07 0.28 9.43
C ALA A 267 -22.74 -0.19 8.80
N SER A 268 -22.82 -1.24 8.00
CA SER A 268 -21.70 -1.71 7.19
C SER A 268 -21.45 -0.78 6.00
N TYR A 269 -20.18 -0.68 5.60
CA TYR A 269 -19.76 -0.08 4.34
C TYR A 269 -19.56 -1.19 3.29
N THR A 270 -20.34 -1.14 2.21
CA THR A 270 -20.18 -2.06 1.07
C THR A 270 -19.21 -1.44 0.09
N LEU A 271 -18.17 -2.18 -0.29
CA LEU A 271 -17.19 -1.70 -1.26
C LEU A 271 -17.68 -1.98 -2.69
N ASN A 272 -17.31 -1.09 -3.61
CA ASN A 272 -17.52 -1.32 -5.03
C ASN A 272 -16.53 -2.40 -5.49
N GLY A 273 -17.03 -3.48 -6.10
CA GLY A 273 -16.18 -4.56 -6.63
C GLY A 273 -16.18 -5.85 -5.79
N GLY A 274 -16.38 -5.76 -4.47
CA GLY A 274 -16.51 -6.94 -3.61
C GLY A 274 -16.31 -6.67 -2.11
N GLY A 275 -16.99 -7.44 -1.26
CA GLY A 275 -16.80 -7.39 0.19
C GLY A 275 -17.54 -6.26 0.93
N SER A 276 -17.47 -6.32 2.26
CA SER A 276 -18.02 -5.30 3.15
C SER A 276 -17.14 -5.12 4.38
N ASP A 277 -17.01 -3.88 4.83
CA ASP A 277 -16.54 -3.54 6.16
C ASP A 277 -17.74 -3.40 7.09
N ASN A 278 -17.93 -4.35 7.99
CA ASN A 278 -19.03 -4.40 8.96
C ASN A 278 -18.65 -3.78 10.31
N SER A 279 -17.48 -3.17 10.42
CA SER A 279 -17.12 -2.37 11.60
C SER A 279 -16.37 -1.09 11.20
N PRO A 280 -16.87 -0.26 10.28
CA PRO A 280 -16.19 0.96 9.87
C PRO A 280 -15.95 1.88 11.08
N LEU A 281 -14.80 2.52 11.13
CA LEU A 281 -14.42 3.35 12.27
C LEU A 281 -15.20 4.67 12.26
N PHE A 282 -15.77 5.08 13.39
CA PHE A 282 -16.43 6.38 13.57
C PHE A 282 -15.51 7.38 14.29
N PRO A 283 -15.42 8.65 13.86
CA PRO A 283 -14.51 9.67 14.39
C PRO A 283 -14.93 10.22 15.76
N LYS A 284 -15.00 9.37 16.78
CA LYS A 284 -15.36 9.76 18.16
C LYS A 284 -14.39 10.79 18.78
N VAL A 285 -13.17 10.86 18.27
CA VAL A 285 -12.15 11.84 18.66
C VAL A 285 -11.72 12.63 17.42
N PRO A 286 -12.48 13.66 16.97
CA PRO A 286 -12.18 14.35 15.71
C PRO A 286 -10.77 14.95 15.63
N SER A 287 -10.23 15.45 16.75
CA SER A 287 -8.85 15.96 16.80
C SER A 287 -7.78 14.91 16.54
N ALA A 288 -8.09 13.62 16.74
CA ALA A 288 -7.19 12.53 16.37
C ALA A 288 -7.14 12.34 14.85
N VAL A 289 -8.27 12.47 14.17
CA VAL A 289 -8.35 12.47 12.70
C VAL A 289 -7.53 13.63 12.14
N THR A 290 -7.76 14.85 12.63
CA THR A 290 -6.97 16.03 12.24
C THR A 290 -5.46 15.84 12.45
N ALA A 291 -5.06 15.17 13.54
CA ALA A 291 -3.65 14.89 13.81
C ALA A 291 -3.04 13.85 12.83
N LEU A 292 -3.83 12.92 12.31
CA LEU A 292 -3.39 12.03 11.23
C LEU A 292 -3.27 12.80 9.92
N GLU A 293 -4.25 13.64 9.61
CA GLU A 293 -4.27 14.44 8.38
C GLU A 293 -3.13 15.45 8.32
N ASN A 294 -2.67 15.99 9.44
CA ASN A 294 -1.48 16.85 9.49
C ASN A 294 -0.17 16.15 9.08
N LYS A 295 -0.16 14.81 8.96
CA LYS A 295 0.97 14.05 8.41
C LYS A 295 0.90 13.91 6.89
N LEU A 296 -0.24 14.29 6.30
CA LEU A 296 -0.49 14.22 4.87
C LEU A 296 -0.19 15.59 4.25
N ASP A 297 0.31 15.56 3.01
CA ASP A 297 0.67 16.77 2.27
C ASP A 297 -0.36 17.03 1.17
N ALA A 298 -1.48 17.65 1.55
CA ALA A 298 -2.55 18.00 0.61
C ALA A 298 -2.09 19.06 -0.41
N GLU A 299 -1.19 19.97 -0.04
CA GLU A 299 -0.67 20.99 -0.96
C GLU A 299 0.18 20.35 -2.06
N ALA A 300 1.03 19.38 -1.72
CA ALA A 300 1.80 18.62 -2.70
C ALA A 300 0.90 17.79 -3.64
N TYR A 301 -0.22 17.25 -3.13
CA TYR A 301 -1.20 16.55 -3.95
C TYR A 301 -1.84 17.46 -5.00
N GLU A 302 -2.36 18.62 -4.59
CA GLU A 302 -2.99 19.58 -5.51
C GLU A 302 -1.98 20.04 -6.58
N LEU A 303 -0.76 20.37 -6.17
CA LEU A 303 0.30 20.76 -7.11
C LEU A 303 0.61 19.63 -8.11
N GLY A 304 0.68 18.38 -7.64
CA GLY A 304 0.96 17.23 -8.50
C GLY A 304 -0.20 16.81 -9.40
N MET A 305 -1.43 17.17 -9.07
CA MET A 305 -2.60 17.04 -9.94
C MET A 305 -2.55 18.07 -11.07
N GLU A 306 -2.17 19.31 -10.76
CA GLU A 306 -2.01 20.37 -11.77
C GLU A 306 -0.94 20.00 -12.81
N THR A 307 0.23 19.52 -12.38
CA THR A 307 1.31 19.15 -13.31
C THR A 307 0.92 17.99 -14.23
N ARG A 308 0.27 16.95 -13.69
CA ARG A 308 -0.23 15.81 -14.47
C ARG A 308 -1.33 16.21 -15.46
N GLY A 309 -2.21 17.13 -15.06
CA GLY A 309 -3.23 17.69 -15.96
C GLY A 309 -2.65 18.51 -17.13
N VAL A 310 -1.47 19.10 -16.96
CA VAL A 310 -0.74 19.81 -18.03
C VAL A 310 -0.09 18.83 -19.01
N GLU A 311 0.53 17.74 -18.53
CA GLU A 311 1.15 16.72 -19.39
C GLU A 311 0.15 16.04 -20.33
N VAL A 312 -1.09 15.80 -19.87
CA VAL A 312 -2.15 15.24 -20.73
C VAL A 312 -2.53 16.21 -21.86
N ASN A 313 -2.55 17.52 -21.58
CA ASN A 313 -2.92 18.54 -22.58
C ASN A 313 -1.81 18.85 -23.60
N GLU A 314 -0.54 18.55 -23.32
CA GLU A 314 0.56 18.72 -24.29
C GLU A 314 0.67 17.57 -25.31
N THR A 315 -0.01 16.44 -25.08
CA THR A 315 -0.01 15.29 -26.01
C THR A 315 -1.12 15.34 -27.08
N GLU A 316 -2.09 16.25 -26.98
CA GLU A 316 -3.10 16.51 -28.02
C GLU A 316 -2.74 17.71 -28.90
N ASN A 317 -1.67 17.60 -29.70
CA ASN A 317 -1.52 18.50 -30.84
C ASN A 317 -0.90 17.78 -32.04
N PRO A 318 -1.71 17.14 -32.92
CA PRO A 318 -1.22 16.76 -34.23
C PRO A 318 -1.15 18.03 -35.09
N ALA A 319 0.07 18.52 -35.27
CA ALA A 319 0.37 19.50 -36.30
C ALA A 319 0.05 18.95 -37.70
N GLY A 320 -0.57 19.77 -38.55
CA GLY A 320 -0.43 19.65 -40.01
C GLY A 320 -1.73 19.77 -40.80
N GLU A 321 -2.11 21.01 -41.13
CA GLU A 321 -2.82 21.29 -42.37
C GLU A 321 -2.04 20.67 -43.54
N GLN A 322 -2.67 19.75 -44.29
CA GLN A 322 -2.43 19.64 -45.73
C GLN A 322 -3.73 19.36 -46.50
N THR A 323 -3.89 20.20 -47.50
CA THR A 323 -4.88 20.26 -48.57
C THR A 323 -4.84 19.05 -49.50
N GLY A 324 -5.99 18.65 -50.06
CA GLY A 324 -6.04 17.80 -51.25
C GLY A 324 -7.44 17.30 -51.61
N GLU A 325 -8.03 17.89 -52.65
CA GLU A 325 -9.29 17.49 -53.29
C GLU A 325 -9.23 16.10 -53.94
N ASN A 326 -10.38 15.39 -53.98
CA ASN A 326 -11.04 14.86 -55.20
C ASN A 326 -12.19 13.89 -54.82
N GLY A 327 -13.41 14.14 -55.32
CA GLY A 327 -14.46 13.11 -55.48
C GLY A 327 -14.47 12.58 -56.93
N PRO A 328 -15.57 11.98 -57.45
CA PRO A 328 -16.72 11.33 -56.80
C PRO A 328 -17.11 9.98 -57.51
N GLU A 329 -18.36 9.53 -57.31
CA GLU A 329 -19.12 8.43 -57.99
C GLU A 329 -18.96 7.03 -57.36
N GLY A 330 -20.00 6.21 -57.14
CA GLY A 330 -21.44 6.26 -57.45
C GLY A 330 -22.11 4.93 -57.00
N GLU A 331 -23.42 4.84 -57.26
CA GLU A 331 -24.29 3.64 -57.20
C GLU A 331 -25.04 3.28 -55.90
N GLU A 332 -26.23 3.91 -55.80
CA GLU A 332 -27.56 3.30 -55.67
C GLU A 332 -27.70 1.83 -55.22
N ASN A 333 -28.51 1.61 -54.18
CA ASN A 333 -29.64 0.69 -54.31
C ASN A 333 -30.84 1.15 -53.45
N LYS A 334 -31.99 1.34 -54.11
CA LYS A 334 -33.31 1.63 -53.53
C LYS A 334 -34.22 0.42 -53.75
N THR A 335 -35.01 0.06 -52.75
CA THR A 335 -36.49 -0.17 -52.76
C THR A 335 -36.88 -0.88 -51.44
N ALA A 336 -37.65 -0.26 -50.54
CA ALA A 336 -39.13 -0.09 -50.50
C ALA A 336 -39.84 -1.45 -50.22
N GLU A 337 -40.80 -1.62 -49.29
CA GLU A 337 -41.80 -0.68 -48.75
C GLU A 337 -42.60 -1.33 -47.57
N THR A 338 -43.03 -0.50 -46.59
CA THR A 338 -44.33 -0.43 -45.84
C THR A 338 -44.84 -1.63 -44.98
N GLU A 339 -45.50 -1.50 -43.80
CA GLU A 339 -46.42 -0.49 -43.23
C GLU A 339 -46.37 -0.36 -41.68
N THR A 340 -46.51 0.90 -41.23
CA THR A 340 -47.26 1.51 -40.09
C THR A 340 -47.44 0.84 -38.71
N SER A 341 -47.07 1.56 -37.64
CA SER A 341 -48.04 2.23 -36.75
C SER A 341 -47.40 3.38 -35.96
N GLU A 342 -48.02 4.56 -36.03
CA GLU A 342 -47.68 5.78 -35.28
C GLU A 342 -48.10 5.69 -33.81
N ASN A 343 -47.34 6.32 -32.90
CA ASN A 343 -47.87 7.44 -32.12
C ASN A 343 -46.76 8.24 -31.42
N GLY A 344 -46.99 9.55 -31.36
CA GLY A 344 -45.97 10.58 -31.19
C GLY A 344 -45.54 10.90 -29.76
N THR A 345 -44.33 11.45 -29.69
CA THR A 345 -43.71 12.18 -28.57
C THR A 345 -44.34 13.60 -28.44
N PRO A 346 -44.17 14.28 -27.30
CA PRO A 346 -43.01 15.17 -27.22
C PRO A 346 -42.30 15.20 -25.84
N ALA A 347 -41.01 15.53 -25.90
CA ALA A 347 -40.16 15.95 -24.78
C ALA A 347 -40.71 17.21 -24.08
N PRO A 348 -40.18 17.56 -22.89
CA PRO A 348 -38.96 18.38 -22.83
C PRO A 348 -37.96 17.80 -21.82
N GLY A 349 -36.65 18.07 -21.82
CA GLY A 349 -35.94 19.28 -22.19
C GLY A 349 -34.93 19.54 -21.07
N ILE A 350 -33.66 19.61 -21.45
CA ILE A 350 -32.45 19.57 -20.63
C ILE A 350 -32.28 20.88 -19.85
N GLY A 351 -31.70 20.81 -18.64
CA GLY A 351 -31.30 21.99 -17.87
C GLY A 351 -30.57 21.68 -16.57
N PHE A 352 -29.42 21.02 -16.62
CA PHE A 352 -28.48 21.02 -15.49
C PHE A 352 -27.69 22.32 -15.50
N ALA A 353 -27.98 23.20 -14.54
CA ALA A 353 -27.09 24.29 -14.16
C ALA A 353 -26.31 23.85 -12.92
N ILE A 354 -25.04 23.52 -13.10
CA ILE A 354 -24.07 23.35 -12.01
C ILE A 354 -23.63 24.75 -11.61
N MET A 355 -24.03 25.22 -10.43
CA MET A 355 -23.36 26.33 -9.76
C MET A 355 -22.25 25.76 -8.89
N ALA A 356 -21.02 25.85 -9.36
CA ALA A 356 -19.83 25.74 -8.54
C ALA A 356 -19.75 26.97 -7.62
N ALA A 357 -19.94 26.77 -6.33
CA ALA A 357 -19.60 27.75 -5.31
C ALA A 357 -18.31 27.29 -4.61
N GLY A 358 -17.16 27.66 -5.17
CA GLY A 358 -15.87 27.55 -4.49
C GLY A 358 -15.84 28.54 -3.33
N ALA A 359 -15.83 28.02 -2.09
CA ALA A 359 -15.60 28.83 -0.91
C ALA A 359 -14.08 28.94 -0.67
N ALA A 360 -13.48 30.01 -1.19
CA ALA A 360 -12.11 30.39 -0.85
C ALA A 360 -12.04 30.89 0.60
N TYR A 361 -11.29 30.19 1.46
CA TYR A 361 -11.03 30.61 2.84
C TYR A 361 -9.76 31.50 2.89
N PHE A 362 -9.94 32.81 3.00
CA PHE A 362 -8.86 33.78 3.24
C PHE A 362 -8.48 33.82 4.73
N LEU A 363 -7.31 33.30 5.10
CA LEU A 363 -6.69 33.55 6.41
C LEU A 363 -5.86 34.84 6.39
N LYS A 364 -6.40 35.89 6.99
CA LYS A 364 -5.71 37.16 7.26
C LYS A 364 -4.79 37.01 8.49
N ARG A 365 -3.49 36.84 8.28
CA ARG A 365 -2.48 37.00 9.34
C ARG A 365 -2.37 38.48 9.74
N ARG A 366 -2.58 38.79 11.02
CA ARG A 366 -2.19 40.08 11.62
C ARG A 366 -0.70 40.02 11.98
N LYS A 367 0.01 41.11 11.69
CA LYS A 367 1.34 41.42 12.22
C LYS A 367 1.27 41.70 13.72
#